data_AF-A0A2J4RF02-F1
#
_entry.id   AF-A0A2J4RF02-F1
#
_cell.length_a   1.000
_cell.length_b   1.000
_cell.length_c   1.000
_cell.angle_alpha   90.00
_cell.angle_beta   90.00
_cell.angle_gamma   90.00
#
_symmetry.space_group_name_H-M   'P 1'
#
loop_
_entity.id
_entity.type
_entity.pdbx_description
1 polymer ?
#
loop_
_entity_poly.entity_id
_entity_poly.type
_entity_poly.pdbx_seq_one_letter_code
_entity_poly.pdbx_strand_id
1 'polypeptide(L)'
;MTETRTTCPYCGVGCGVIASLNADGQVTVRGDEQHPANVGRLCVKGAALGETVGLAGRLLFPEVDGERATWTQALAAAGSRLREIIDRHGPQAVAFYASGQLLTEDYYAANKLMKGFIGAANIDTNSRLCMSSAVTGYKRALGADVVPCSYEDVENSDLVVLVGSNAAWTHPVLYQRLAQAKRDNPQMRVVVIDPRRTATCDIADRHLALAPGSDGGLFVGLLNAIAASGAISGDFSDAPQALAIARNWDLDKVAQFCGLPRQQVADFYSEFIAAPRAITLYTMG
;
A
#
# COMPACT_ATOMS: atom_id res chain seq x y z
N MET A 1 -3.16 -31.76 16.97
CA MET A 1 -2.58 -30.45 16.60
C MET A 1 -3.73 -29.55 16.21
N THR A 2 -3.86 -28.40 16.85
CA THR A 2 -4.90 -27.43 16.53
C THR A 2 -4.33 -26.48 15.49
N GLU A 3 -4.91 -26.48 14.29
CA GLU A 3 -4.58 -25.53 13.23
C GLU A 3 -5.51 -24.32 13.34
N THR A 4 -4.98 -23.12 13.13
CA THR A 4 -5.74 -21.88 13.12
C THR A 4 -5.38 -21.06 11.89
N ARG A 5 -6.38 -20.71 11.09
CA ARG A 5 -6.21 -19.78 9.98
C ARG A 5 -6.16 -18.35 10.49
N THR A 6 -5.20 -17.58 10.00
CA THR A 6 -5.05 -16.17 10.31
C THR A 6 -4.37 -15.44 9.13
N THR A 7 -4.11 -14.15 9.27
CA THR A 7 -3.47 -13.33 8.24
C THR A 7 -2.06 -12.93 8.67
N CYS A 8 -1.17 -12.77 7.70
CA CYS A 8 0.18 -12.27 7.93
C CYS A 8 0.12 -10.81 8.44
N PRO A 9 0.67 -10.48 9.61
CA PRO A 9 0.56 -9.16 10.24
C PRO A 9 1.53 -8.10 9.70
N TYR A 10 2.16 -8.35 8.55
CA TYR A 10 3.23 -7.48 8.01
C TYR A 10 2.74 -6.51 6.94
N CYS A 11 2.91 -6.83 5.65
CA CYS A 11 2.63 -5.92 4.55
C CYS A 11 1.19 -6.02 4.06
N GLY A 12 0.77 -5.04 3.24
CA GLY A 12 -0.58 -4.95 2.68
C GLY A 12 -0.99 -6.05 1.69
N VAL A 13 -0.12 -7.02 1.37
CA VAL A 13 -0.53 -8.18 0.54
C VAL A 13 -1.64 -8.99 1.22
N GLY A 14 -1.59 -9.08 2.56
CA GLY A 14 -2.60 -9.84 3.32
C GLY A 14 -2.54 -11.35 3.08
N CYS A 15 -1.34 -11.93 3.05
CA CYS A 15 -1.18 -13.38 2.86
C CYS A 15 -1.92 -14.16 3.96
N GLY A 16 -2.67 -15.20 3.56
CA GLY A 16 -3.26 -16.15 4.49
C GLY A 16 -2.21 -17.11 5.01
N VAL A 17 -2.27 -17.39 6.29
CA VAL A 17 -1.38 -18.30 7.00
C VAL A 17 -2.20 -19.26 7.85
N ILE A 18 -1.70 -20.48 8.00
CA ILE A 18 -2.24 -21.41 8.98
C ILE A 18 -1.13 -21.74 9.98
N ALA A 19 -1.45 -21.43 11.24
CA ALA A 19 -0.58 -21.57 12.40
C ALA A 19 -0.98 -22.82 13.19
N SER A 20 0.02 -23.56 13.66
CA SER A 20 -0.16 -24.80 14.41
C SER A 20 0.66 -24.75 15.68
N LEU A 21 0.02 -25.11 16.80
CA LEU A 21 0.71 -25.30 18.08
C LEU A 21 1.17 -26.74 18.21
N ASN A 22 2.49 -26.92 18.26
CA ASN A 22 3.13 -28.21 18.45
C ASN A 22 3.03 -28.67 19.91
N ALA A 23 3.27 -29.97 20.15
CA ALA A 23 3.20 -30.56 21.49
C ALA A 23 4.26 -30.00 22.47
N ASP A 24 5.37 -29.48 21.94
CA ASP A 24 6.44 -28.79 22.67
C ASP A 24 6.14 -27.31 22.96
N GLY A 25 4.97 -26.81 22.53
CA GLY A 25 4.55 -25.42 22.70
C GLY A 25 5.09 -24.47 21.62
N GLN A 26 5.85 -24.96 20.63
CA GLN A 26 6.30 -24.12 19.52
C GLN A 26 5.16 -23.84 18.54
N VAL A 27 5.08 -22.61 18.04
CA VAL A 27 4.20 -22.25 16.94
C VAL A 27 4.93 -22.43 15.62
N THR A 28 4.36 -23.22 14.73
CA THR A 28 4.79 -23.33 13.33
C THR A 28 3.77 -22.67 12.43
N VAL A 29 4.22 -22.18 11.27
CA VAL A 29 3.36 -21.50 10.30
C VAL A 29 3.62 -22.05 8.90
N ARG A 30 2.58 -22.10 8.09
CA ARG A 30 2.67 -22.29 6.63
C ARG A 30 1.70 -21.35 5.93
N GLY A 31 1.89 -21.15 4.63
CA GLY A 31 0.93 -20.39 3.83
C GLY A 31 -0.36 -21.19 3.64
N ASP A 32 -1.51 -20.51 3.70
CA ASP A 32 -2.79 -21.13 3.38
C ASP A 32 -2.93 -21.29 1.86
N GLU A 33 -2.97 -22.54 1.40
CA GLU A 33 -3.07 -22.90 -0.02
C GLU A 33 -4.40 -22.45 -0.66
N GLN A 34 -5.45 -22.25 0.16
CA GLN A 34 -6.76 -21.81 -0.30
C GLN A 34 -6.93 -20.29 -0.27
N HIS A 35 -5.97 -19.55 0.31
CA HIS A 35 -6.10 -18.11 0.46
C HIS A 35 -5.77 -17.36 -0.85
N PRO A 36 -6.68 -16.52 -1.38
CA PRO A 36 -6.58 -15.96 -2.74
C PRO A 36 -5.39 -15.00 -2.90
N ALA A 37 -4.90 -14.39 -1.82
CA ALA A 37 -3.78 -13.46 -1.89
C ALA A 37 -2.44 -14.14 -2.22
N ASN A 38 -2.22 -15.36 -1.74
CA ASN A 38 -0.90 -15.98 -1.76
C ASN A 38 -0.87 -17.41 -2.30
N VAL A 39 -1.99 -18.14 -2.26
CA VAL A 39 -2.09 -19.52 -2.77
C VAL A 39 -0.98 -20.40 -2.18
N GLY A 40 -0.82 -20.34 -0.86
CA GLY A 40 0.21 -21.08 -0.11
C GLY A 40 1.60 -20.44 -0.08
N ARG A 41 1.89 -19.41 -0.91
CA ARG A 41 3.21 -18.74 -0.92
C ARG A 41 3.43 -17.92 0.35
N LEU A 42 4.68 -17.85 0.81
CA LEU A 42 5.12 -16.91 1.85
C LEU A 42 6.47 -16.30 1.49
N CYS A 43 6.69 -15.05 1.92
CA CYS A 43 8.02 -14.46 1.94
C CYS A 43 8.77 -14.84 3.22
N VAL A 44 10.07 -14.51 3.32
CA VAL A 44 10.89 -14.80 4.50
C VAL A 44 10.26 -14.32 5.81
N LYS A 45 9.66 -13.13 5.83
CA LYS A 45 8.97 -12.60 7.02
C LYS A 45 7.77 -13.45 7.41
N GLY A 46 6.99 -13.90 6.43
CA GLY A 46 5.81 -14.74 6.66
C GLY A 46 6.19 -16.14 7.15
N ALA A 47 7.23 -16.74 6.59
CA ALA A 47 7.72 -18.06 6.99
C ALA A 47 8.28 -18.07 8.43
N ALA A 48 8.88 -16.96 8.87
CA ALA A 48 9.45 -16.81 10.20
C ALA A 48 8.46 -16.36 11.30
N LEU A 49 7.15 -16.26 11.02
CA LEU A 49 6.18 -15.74 12.00
C LEU A 49 6.17 -16.52 13.32
N GLY A 50 6.37 -17.84 13.27
CA GLY A 50 6.45 -18.70 14.47
C GLY A 50 7.57 -18.30 15.44
N GLU A 51 8.61 -17.61 14.98
CA GLU A 51 9.71 -17.13 15.83
C GLU A 51 9.33 -15.86 16.61
N THR A 52 8.27 -15.16 16.20
CA THR A 52 7.89 -13.84 16.75
C THR A 52 6.85 -13.91 17.87
N VAL A 53 6.29 -15.08 18.12
CA VAL A 53 5.26 -15.29 19.16
C VAL A 53 5.83 -15.47 20.56
N GLY A 54 7.16 -15.59 20.69
CA GLY A 54 7.83 -15.77 21.97
C GLY A 54 7.63 -14.62 22.97
N LEU A 55 8.10 -14.83 24.20
CA LEU A 55 7.98 -13.86 25.30
C LEU A 55 9.22 -12.97 25.46
N ALA A 56 10.29 -13.21 24.70
CA ALA A 56 11.51 -12.41 24.77
C ALA A 56 11.21 -10.94 24.43
N GLY A 57 11.48 -10.04 25.38
CA GLY A 57 11.21 -8.61 25.24
C GLY A 57 9.72 -8.21 25.23
N ARG A 58 8.80 -9.14 25.52
CA ARG A 58 7.36 -8.87 25.54
C ARG A 58 6.97 -8.12 26.81
N LEU A 59 6.18 -7.07 26.68
CA LEU A 59 5.56 -6.39 27.82
C LEU A 59 4.48 -7.31 28.43
N LEU A 60 4.73 -7.79 29.65
CA LEU A 60 3.84 -8.72 30.36
C LEU A 60 2.96 -8.06 31.43
N PHE A 61 3.29 -6.83 31.82
CA PHE A 61 2.60 -6.08 32.87
C PHE A 61 2.45 -4.61 32.47
N PRO A 62 1.37 -3.94 32.90
CA PRO A 62 1.26 -2.49 32.83
C PRO A 62 2.33 -1.79 33.67
N GLU A 63 2.70 -0.59 33.25
CA GLU A 63 3.56 0.33 34.02
C GLU A 63 2.90 1.70 34.12
N VAL A 64 3.03 2.35 35.27
CA VAL A 64 2.61 3.73 35.53
C VAL A 64 3.81 4.47 36.09
N ASP A 65 4.23 5.54 35.41
CA ASP A 65 5.39 6.36 35.80
C ASP A 65 6.69 5.56 36.02
N GLY A 66 6.89 4.50 35.24
CA GLY A 66 8.07 3.62 35.31
C GLY A 66 7.98 2.51 36.36
N GLU A 67 6.85 2.39 37.07
CA GLU A 67 6.62 1.34 38.04
C GLU A 67 5.55 0.35 37.57
N ARG A 68 5.81 -0.94 37.80
CA ARG A 68 4.86 -2.01 37.49
C ARG A 68 3.54 -1.82 38.26
N ALA A 69 2.43 -1.96 37.55
CA ALA A 69 1.08 -1.81 38.09
C ALA A 69 0.17 -2.99 37.73
N THR A 70 -0.95 -3.12 38.45
CA THR A 70 -2.07 -3.97 38.03
C THR A 70 -2.87 -3.30 36.92
N TRP A 71 -3.63 -4.08 36.14
CA TRP A 71 -4.56 -3.53 35.14
C TRP A 71 -5.55 -2.52 35.73
N THR A 72 -6.11 -2.80 36.91
CA THR A 72 -7.02 -1.89 37.60
C THR A 72 -6.36 -0.55 37.93
N GLN A 73 -5.14 -0.58 38.45
CA GLN A 73 -4.38 0.65 38.76
C GLN A 73 -4.03 1.43 37.50
N ALA A 74 -3.54 0.76 36.45
CA ALA A 74 -3.16 1.41 35.19
C ALA A 74 -4.37 2.06 34.49
N LEU A 75 -5.50 1.35 34.41
CA LEU A 75 -6.73 1.88 33.81
C LEU A 75 -7.32 3.03 34.62
N ALA A 76 -7.29 2.95 35.95
CA ALA A 76 -7.74 4.05 36.83
C ALA A 76 -6.85 5.28 36.68
N ALA A 77 -5.53 5.11 36.63
CA ALA A 77 -4.58 6.21 36.42
C ALA A 77 -4.76 6.87 35.05
N ALA A 78 -4.84 6.08 33.97
CA ALA A 78 -5.08 6.60 32.63
C ALA A 78 -6.42 7.34 32.53
N GLY A 79 -7.50 6.73 33.04
CA GLY A 79 -8.84 7.32 33.01
C GLY A 79 -8.96 8.62 33.81
N SER A 80 -8.41 8.65 35.03
CA SER A 80 -8.45 9.85 35.89
C SER A 80 -7.63 11.00 35.31
N ARG A 81 -6.41 10.75 34.84
CA ARG A 81 -5.56 11.79 34.23
C ARG A 81 -6.16 12.33 32.93
N LEU A 82 -6.70 11.45 32.08
CA LEU A 82 -7.41 11.89 30.86
C LEU A 82 -8.62 12.75 31.22
N ARG A 83 -9.41 12.36 32.22
CA ARG A 83 -10.55 13.15 32.70
C ARG A 83 -10.10 14.51 33.20
N GLU A 84 -9.07 14.57 34.03
CA GLU A 84 -8.54 15.82 34.59
C GLU A 84 -8.04 16.79 33.50
N ILE A 85 -7.42 16.27 32.43
CA ILE A 85 -7.02 17.06 31.25
C ILE A 85 -8.26 17.60 30.53
N ILE A 86 -9.25 16.75 30.27
CA ILE A 86 -10.48 17.12 29.57
C ILE A 86 -11.27 18.15 30.38
N ASP A 87 -11.39 18.00 31.69
CA ASP A 87 -12.16 18.90 32.55
C ASP A 87 -11.51 20.30 32.62
N ARG A 88 -10.16 20.37 32.57
CA ARG A 88 -9.42 21.63 32.63
C ARG A 88 -9.26 22.32 31.27
N HIS A 89 -9.03 21.57 30.21
CA HIS A 89 -8.61 22.10 28.90
C HIS A 89 -9.57 21.77 27.75
N GLY A 90 -10.64 21.04 28.05
CA GLY A 90 -11.60 20.57 27.06
C GLY A 90 -11.14 19.33 26.29
N PRO A 91 -12.06 18.70 25.53
CA PRO A 91 -11.78 17.44 24.84
C PRO A 91 -10.74 17.56 23.72
N GLN A 92 -10.51 18.77 23.19
CA GLN A 92 -9.50 19.04 22.16
C GLN A 92 -8.06 18.96 22.67
N ALA A 93 -7.84 18.91 23.99
CA ALA A 93 -6.51 18.76 24.58
C ALA A 93 -5.99 17.31 24.56
N VAL A 94 -6.80 16.35 24.11
CA VAL A 94 -6.45 14.93 24.01
C VAL A 94 -6.29 14.54 22.54
N ALA A 95 -5.33 13.65 22.27
CA ALA A 95 -5.15 13.04 20.96
C ALA A 95 -4.79 11.55 21.07
N PHE A 96 -5.24 10.76 20.11
CA PHE A 96 -4.82 9.36 19.93
C PHE A 96 -3.99 9.21 18.67
N TYR A 97 -2.84 8.56 18.79
CA TYR A 97 -2.03 8.12 17.65
C TYR A 97 -2.08 6.60 17.58
N ALA A 98 -2.93 6.08 16.69
CA ALA A 98 -3.17 4.65 16.54
C ALA A 98 -2.34 4.06 15.37
N SER A 99 -2.61 2.82 14.98
CA SER A 99 -1.84 2.11 13.95
C SER A 99 -2.74 1.48 12.88
N GLY A 100 -2.29 1.49 11.63
CA GLY A 100 -2.85 0.68 10.55
C GLY A 100 -2.64 -0.84 10.70
N GLN A 101 -1.94 -1.26 11.76
CA GLN A 101 -1.76 -2.66 12.14
C GLN A 101 -2.79 -3.13 13.19
N LEU A 102 -3.68 -2.24 13.64
CA LEU A 102 -4.80 -2.63 14.48
C LEU A 102 -5.82 -3.43 13.69
N LEU A 103 -6.58 -4.26 14.39
CA LEU A 103 -7.76 -4.88 13.83
C LEU A 103 -8.84 -3.82 13.56
N THR A 104 -9.74 -4.13 12.62
CA THR A 104 -10.84 -3.23 12.25
C THR A 104 -11.71 -2.87 13.48
N GLU A 105 -11.96 -3.85 14.35
CA GLU A 105 -12.73 -3.73 15.57
C GLU A 105 -12.04 -2.81 16.58
N ASP A 106 -10.73 -2.94 16.76
CA ASP A 106 -9.93 -2.08 17.64
C ASP A 106 -9.92 -0.63 17.13
N TYR A 107 -9.75 -0.47 15.82
CA TYR A 107 -9.76 0.84 15.17
C TYR A 107 -11.13 1.52 15.32
N TYR A 108 -12.22 0.75 15.20
CA TYR A 108 -13.57 1.22 15.43
C TYR A 108 -13.80 1.61 16.88
N ALA A 109 -13.37 0.78 17.84
CA ALA A 109 -13.49 1.08 19.27
C ALA A 109 -12.75 2.36 19.66
N ALA A 110 -11.51 2.54 19.16
CA ALA A 110 -10.72 3.75 19.39
C ALA A 110 -11.39 5.01 18.81
N ASN A 111 -11.96 4.92 17.60
CA ASN A 111 -12.71 6.03 17.00
C ASN A 111 -13.98 6.34 17.80
N LYS A 112 -14.72 5.32 18.24
CA LYS A 112 -15.92 5.48 19.04
C LYS A 112 -15.61 6.17 20.37
N LEU A 113 -14.53 5.76 21.03
CA LEU A 113 -14.05 6.41 22.26
C LEU A 113 -13.71 7.89 22.00
N MET A 114 -12.88 8.19 21.00
CA MET A 114 -12.41 9.54 20.75
C MET A 114 -13.52 10.48 20.26
N LYS A 115 -14.25 10.08 19.22
CA LYS A 115 -15.27 10.92 18.57
C LYS A 115 -16.61 10.90 19.30
N GLY A 116 -16.99 9.74 19.84
CA GLY A 116 -18.31 9.54 20.44
C GLY A 116 -18.37 9.88 21.93
N PHE A 117 -17.36 9.51 22.71
CA PHE A 117 -17.40 9.69 24.18
C PHE A 117 -16.55 10.87 24.66
N ILE A 118 -15.34 11.05 24.11
CA ILE A 118 -14.51 12.22 24.43
C ILE A 118 -15.05 13.46 23.72
N GLY A 119 -15.59 13.31 22.50
CA GLY A 119 -16.17 14.41 21.74
C GLY A 119 -15.14 15.25 21.00
N ALA A 120 -14.01 14.65 20.62
CA ALA A 120 -12.98 15.29 19.79
C ALA A 120 -12.59 14.38 18.61
N ALA A 121 -11.95 14.98 17.59
CA ALA A 121 -11.58 14.29 16.36
C ALA A 121 -10.07 14.13 16.20
N ASN A 122 -9.29 14.39 17.25
CA ASN A 122 -7.82 14.29 17.26
C ASN A 122 -7.39 12.82 17.36
N ILE A 123 -7.73 12.02 16.35
CA ILE A 123 -7.27 10.64 16.19
C ILE A 123 -6.67 10.52 14.80
N ASP A 124 -5.40 10.10 14.75
CA ASP A 124 -4.70 9.82 13.50
C ASP A 124 -3.82 8.59 13.66
N THR A 125 -3.24 8.10 12.55
CA THR A 125 -2.43 6.88 12.56
C THR A 125 -1.17 6.99 11.74
N ASN A 126 -0.27 6.03 11.92
CA ASN A 126 0.89 5.85 11.04
C ASN A 126 0.51 5.76 9.55
N SER A 127 -0.70 5.30 9.21
CA SER A 127 -1.22 5.28 7.84
C SER A 127 -1.32 6.68 7.20
N ARG A 128 -1.37 7.77 7.99
CA ARG A 128 -1.27 9.15 7.49
C ARG A 128 -0.02 9.36 6.64
N LEU A 129 1.10 8.80 7.09
CA LEU A 129 2.40 8.91 6.45
C LEU A 129 2.57 7.96 5.25
N CYS A 130 1.57 7.12 5.00
CA CYS A 130 1.60 6.09 3.98
C CYS A 130 0.54 6.35 2.90
N MET A 131 -0.74 6.19 3.24
CA MET A 131 -1.82 6.08 2.25
C MET A 131 -2.62 7.38 2.04
N SER A 132 -2.35 8.46 2.78
CA SER A 132 -3.21 9.66 2.75
C SER A 132 -3.30 10.33 1.37
N SER A 133 -2.20 10.34 0.61
CA SER A 133 -2.17 10.83 -0.77
C SER A 133 -3.01 9.96 -1.70
N ALA A 134 -2.93 8.63 -1.56
CA ALA A 134 -3.72 7.68 -2.34
C ALA A 134 -5.23 7.84 -2.06
N VAL A 135 -5.63 7.93 -0.79
CA VAL A 135 -7.03 8.16 -0.39
C VAL A 135 -7.59 9.44 -1.02
N THR A 136 -6.78 10.51 -1.02
CA THR A 136 -7.19 11.79 -1.62
C THR A 136 -7.29 11.68 -3.14
N GLY A 137 -6.33 11.00 -3.78
CA GLY A 137 -6.34 10.73 -5.22
C GLY A 137 -7.56 9.93 -5.66
N TYR A 138 -7.84 8.81 -5.00
CA TYR A 138 -8.99 7.96 -5.30
C TYR A 138 -10.31 8.69 -5.10
N LYS A 139 -10.48 9.47 -4.02
CA LYS A 139 -11.71 10.26 -3.85
C LYS A 139 -11.90 11.32 -4.94
N ARG A 140 -10.82 11.96 -5.40
CA ARG A 140 -10.88 12.95 -6.48
C ARG A 140 -11.17 12.29 -7.84
N ALA A 141 -10.54 11.16 -8.13
CA ALA A 141 -10.66 10.49 -9.43
C ALA A 141 -11.89 9.58 -9.55
N LEU A 142 -12.24 8.86 -8.49
CA LEU A 142 -13.26 7.79 -8.48
C LEU A 142 -14.43 8.07 -7.52
N GLY A 143 -14.40 9.17 -6.75
CA GLY A 143 -15.45 9.52 -5.79
C GLY A 143 -15.46 8.72 -4.49
N ALA A 144 -14.63 7.69 -4.37
CA ALA A 144 -14.54 6.83 -3.19
C ALA A 144 -13.09 6.39 -2.92
N ASP A 145 -12.81 6.00 -1.67
CA ASP A 145 -11.55 5.38 -1.28
C ASP A 145 -11.60 3.88 -1.61
N VAL A 146 -11.39 3.56 -2.88
CA VAL A 146 -11.49 2.19 -3.43
C VAL A 146 -10.36 1.92 -4.40
N VAL A 147 -9.79 0.71 -4.31
CA VAL A 147 -8.86 0.18 -5.32
C VAL A 147 -9.69 -0.67 -6.29
N PRO A 148 -9.84 -0.28 -7.57
CA PRO A 148 -10.75 -0.94 -8.50
C PRO A 148 -10.15 -2.20 -9.15
N CYS A 149 -9.10 -2.77 -8.56
CA CYS A 149 -8.35 -3.89 -9.12
C CYS A 149 -8.13 -4.97 -8.06
N SER A 150 -7.89 -6.19 -8.55
CA SER A 150 -7.56 -7.38 -7.78
C SER A 150 -6.15 -7.89 -8.13
N TYR A 151 -5.67 -8.88 -7.38
CA TYR A 151 -4.42 -9.56 -7.75
C TYR A 151 -4.53 -10.36 -9.05
N GLU A 152 -5.74 -10.82 -9.41
CA GLU A 152 -5.98 -11.54 -10.66
C GLU A 152 -5.85 -10.59 -11.86
N ASP A 153 -6.23 -9.31 -11.71
CA ASP A 153 -6.05 -8.32 -12.77
C ASP A 153 -4.57 -8.10 -13.09
N VAL A 154 -3.70 -8.14 -12.06
CA VAL A 154 -2.24 -8.04 -12.24
C VAL A 154 -1.70 -9.22 -13.05
N GLU A 155 -2.17 -10.43 -12.77
CA GLU A 155 -1.74 -11.66 -13.45
C GLU A 155 -2.27 -11.76 -14.88
N ASN A 156 -3.41 -11.11 -15.16
CA ASN A 156 -4.07 -11.14 -16.46
C ASN A 156 -3.86 -9.86 -17.28
N SER A 157 -2.98 -8.95 -16.89
CA SER A 157 -2.71 -7.72 -17.66
C SER A 157 -1.76 -7.96 -18.84
N ASP A 158 -1.89 -7.15 -19.89
CA ASP A 158 -0.96 -7.15 -21.03
C ASP A 158 0.27 -6.26 -20.73
N LEU A 159 0.05 -5.21 -19.94
CA LEU A 159 1.08 -4.29 -19.46
C LEU A 159 0.91 -4.02 -17.95
N VAL A 160 1.97 -4.25 -17.19
CA VAL A 160 2.06 -3.89 -15.76
C VAL A 160 3.10 -2.79 -15.58
N VAL A 161 2.66 -1.63 -15.08
CA VAL A 161 3.51 -0.46 -14.83
C VAL A 161 3.70 -0.29 -13.33
N LEU A 162 4.92 -0.50 -12.84
CA LEU A 162 5.29 -0.33 -11.43
C LEU A 162 5.91 1.05 -11.23
N VAL A 163 5.19 1.95 -10.55
CA VAL A 163 5.59 3.35 -10.31
C VAL A 163 6.07 3.51 -8.88
N GLY A 164 7.37 3.78 -8.72
CA GLY A 164 7.99 3.95 -7.40
C GLY A 164 7.81 2.73 -6.50
N SER A 165 7.72 1.52 -7.07
CA SER A 165 7.37 0.29 -6.36
C SER A 165 8.48 -0.74 -6.38
N ASN A 166 9.18 -0.89 -5.26
CA ASN A 166 10.12 -1.97 -5.01
C ASN A 166 9.41 -3.26 -4.52
N ALA A 167 8.43 -3.74 -5.30
CA ALA A 167 7.58 -4.88 -4.96
C ALA A 167 8.35 -6.15 -4.57
N ALA A 168 9.53 -6.39 -5.16
CA ALA A 168 10.38 -7.54 -4.80
C ALA A 168 10.71 -7.61 -3.31
N TRP A 169 10.81 -6.45 -2.64
CA TRP A 169 11.12 -6.34 -1.21
C TRP A 169 9.90 -5.97 -0.36
N THR A 170 9.05 -5.07 -0.85
CA THR A 170 7.95 -4.50 -0.07
C THR A 170 6.68 -5.35 -0.13
N HIS A 171 6.44 -6.04 -1.25
CA HIS A 171 5.28 -6.90 -1.48
C HIS A 171 5.68 -8.23 -2.17
N PRO A 172 6.55 -9.05 -1.55
CA PRO A 172 7.26 -10.11 -2.29
C PRO A 172 6.35 -11.18 -2.88
N VAL A 173 5.21 -11.48 -2.24
CA VAL A 173 4.26 -12.47 -2.77
C VAL A 173 3.53 -11.94 -4.01
N LEU A 174 3.16 -10.66 -4.04
CA LEU A 174 2.61 -10.04 -5.26
C LEU A 174 3.66 -10.02 -6.37
N TYR A 175 4.92 -9.72 -6.04
CA TYR A 175 6.02 -9.80 -7.00
C TYR A 175 6.21 -11.23 -7.55
N GLN A 176 6.16 -12.26 -6.70
CA GLN A 176 6.25 -13.66 -7.13
C GLN A 176 5.09 -14.05 -8.06
N ARG A 177 3.87 -13.56 -7.79
CA ARG A 177 2.71 -13.76 -8.66
C ARG A 177 2.92 -13.12 -10.03
N LEU A 178 3.34 -11.85 -10.06
CA LEU A 178 3.65 -11.15 -11.30
C LEU A 178 4.80 -11.83 -12.09
N ALA A 179 5.87 -12.23 -11.42
CA ALA A 179 6.98 -12.94 -12.04
C ALA A 179 6.53 -14.29 -12.63
N GLN A 180 5.64 -15.02 -11.95
CA GLN A 180 5.05 -16.24 -12.48
C GLN A 180 4.17 -15.95 -13.71
N ALA A 181 3.27 -14.98 -13.62
CA ALA A 181 2.40 -14.58 -14.73
C ALA A 181 3.20 -14.18 -15.98
N LYS A 182 4.30 -13.43 -15.82
CA LYS A 182 5.21 -13.09 -16.92
C LYS A 182 5.92 -14.31 -17.52
N ARG A 183 6.30 -15.29 -16.70
CA ARG A 183 6.90 -16.55 -17.20
C ARG A 183 5.90 -17.36 -18.01
N ASP A 184 4.65 -17.43 -17.55
CA ASP A 184 3.58 -18.19 -18.20
C ASP A 184 3.06 -17.47 -19.44
N ASN A 185 3.13 -16.14 -19.47
CA ASN A 185 2.83 -15.30 -20.62
C ASN A 185 4.01 -14.37 -20.96
N PRO A 186 4.96 -14.83 -21.81
CA PRO A 186 6.10 -14.00 -22.24
C PRO A 186 5.72 -12.73 -23.00
N GLN A 187 4.46 -12.60 -23.47
CA GLN A 187 3.97 -11.37 -24.11
C GLN A 187 3.60 -10.28 -23.10
N MET A 188 3.39 -10.63 -21.83
CA MET A 188 3.18 -9.66 -20.76
C MET A 188 4.39 -8.74 -20.64
N ARG A 189 4.12 -7.44 -20.71
CA ARG A 189 5.13 -6.39 -20.55
C ARG A 189 5.12 -5.87 -19.12
N VAL A 190 6.30 -5.66 -18.56
CA VAL A 190 6.52 -5.08 -17.24
C VAL A 190 7.42 -3.87 -17.39
N VAL A 191 6.90 -2.70 -17.03
CA VAL A 191 7.63 -1.44 -17.01
C VAL A 191 7.84 -1.03 -15.56
N VAL A 192 9.07 -0.72 -15.19
CA VAL A 192 9.40 -0.16 -13.87
C VAL A 192 9.79 1.30 -14.04
N ILE A 193 9.11 2.18 -13.31
CA ILE A 193 9.28 3.62 -13.27
C ILE A 193 9.84 3.93 -11.88
N ASP A 194 11.16 4.10 -11.77
CA ASP A 194 11.84 4.30 -10.48
C ASP A 194 13.20 4.97 -10.73
N PRO A 195 13.57 6.05 -10.02
CA PRO A 195 14.89 6.66 -10.15
C PRO A 195 16.05 5.68 -9.90
N ARG A 196 15.81 4.64 -9.11
CA ARG A 196 16.78 3.58 -8.79
C ARG A 196 16.46 2.31 -9.55
N ARG A 197 17.50 1.57 -9.94
CA ARG A 197 17.35 0.19 -10.38
C ARG A 197 17.18 -0.71 -9.15
N THR A 198 15.96 -1.18 -8.90
CA THR A 198 15.63 -2.07 -7.78
C THR A 198 15.58 -3.54 -8.21
N ALA A 199 15.46 -4.47 -7.26
CA ALA A 199 15.31 -5.90 -7.59
C ALA A 199 14.01 -6.19 -8.37
N THR A 200 13.01 -5.31 -8.28
CA THR A 200 11.81 -5.39 -9.13
C THR A 200 12.16 -5.31 -10.63
N CYS A 201 13.26 -4.64 -11.00
CA CYS A 201 13.71 -4.55 -12.38
C CYS A 201 14.17 -5.88 -12.98
N ASP A 202 14.35 -6.95 -12.18
CA ASP A 202 14.81 -8.25 -12.68
C ASP A 202 13.80 -8.93 -13.60
N ILE A 203 12.51 -8.58 -13.50
CA ILE A 203 11.45 -9.03 -14.42
C ILE A 203 11.00 -7.95 -15.40
N ALA A 204 11.58 -6.74 -15.35
CA ALA A 204 11.14 -5.61 -16.15
C ALA A 204 11.68 -5.72 -17.58
N ASP A 205 10.82 -5.47 -18.57
CA ASP A 205 11.26 -5.29 -19.95
C ASP A 205 11.79 -3.88 -20.20
N ARG A 206 11.33 -2.91 -19.40
CA ARG A 206 11.76 -1.51 -19.47
C ARG A 206 11.90 -0.93 -18.07
N HIS A 207 12.99 -0.21 -17.86
CA HIS A 207 13.21 0.60 -16.67
C HIS A 207 13.32 2.07 -17.09
N LEU A 208 12.42 2.91 -16.60
CA LEU A 208 12.46 4.36 -16.76
C LEU A 208 13.06 4.97 -15.48
N ALA A 209 14.33 5.34 -15.54
CA ALA A 209 15.05 5.99 -14.45
C ALA A 209 14.87 7.52 -14.49
N LEU A 210 13.65 7.99 -14.22
CA LEU A 210 13.34 9.42 -14.23
C LEU A 210 13.99 10.16 -13.06
N ALA A 211 14.09 11.49 -13.19
CA ALA A 211 14.45 12.39 -12.11
C ALA A 211 13.44 12.30 -10.95
N PRO A 212 13.86 12.24 -9.68
CA PRO A 212 12.94 12.18 -8.54
C PRO A 212 11.89 13.31 -8.56
N GLY A 213 10.61 12.95 -8.38
CA GLY A 213 9.48 13.88 -8.38
C GLY A 213 8.99 14.34 -9.76
N SER A 214 9.48 13.75 -10.86
CA SER A 214 9.08 14.13 -12.22
C SER A 214 8.02 13.22 -12.86
N ASP A 215 7.56 12.19 -12.16
CA ASP A 215 6.56 11.20 -12.59
C ASP A 215 5.21 11.84 -12.96
N GLY A 216 4.78 12.87 -12.21
CA GLY A 216 3.60 13.65 -12.57
C GLY A 216 3.70 14.24 -13.99
N GLY A 217 4.88 14.68 -14.42
CA GLY A 217 5.12 15.17 -15.78
C GLY A 217 5.02 14.07 -16.83
N LEU A 218 5.51 12.87 -16.52
CA LEU A 218 5.40 11.70 -17.38
C LEU A 218 3.92 11.31 -17.61
N PHE A 219 3.10 11.28 -16.55
CA PHE A 219 1.69 10.91 -16.70
C PHE A 219 0.82 12.00 -17.34
N VAL A 220 1.14 13.28 -17.12
CA VAL A 220 0.47 14.38 -17.85
C VAL A 220 0.81 14.34 -19.35
N GLY A 221 2.06 14.01 -19.70
CA GLY A 221 2.44 13.79 -21.09
C GLY A 221 1.79 12.55 -21.71
N LEU A 222 1.62 11.47 -20.93
CA LEU A 222 0.90 10.27 -21.40
C LEU A 222 -0.56 10.60 -21.72
N LEU A 223 -1.23 11.40 -20.89
CA LEU A 223 -2.59 11.89 -21.19
C LEU A 223 -2.64 12.66 -22.53
N ASN A 224 -1.63 13.51 -22.80
CA ASN A 224 -1.52 14.21 -24.08
C ASN A 224 -1.39 13.24 -25.27
N ALA A 225 -0.56 12.21 -25.12
CA ALA A 225 -0.35 11.19 -26.15
C ALA A 225 -1.63 10.36 -26.41
N ILE A 226 -2.36 9.97 -25.35
CA ILE A 226 -3.66 9.28 -25.46
C ILE A 226 -4.69 10.18 -26.16
N ALA A 227 -4.71 11.47 -25.84
CA ALA A 227 -5.60 12.43 -26.49
C ALA A 227 -5.29 12.56 -27.99
N ALA A 228 -4.01 12.63 -28.36
CA ALA A 228 -3.57 12.74 -29.74
C ALA A 228 -3.83 11.46 -30.56
N SER A 229 -3.82 10.28 -29.94
CA SER A 229 -4.14 9.01 -30.61
C SER A 229 -5.65 8.78 -30.81
N GLY A 230 -6.50 9.62 -30.22
CA GLY A 230 -7.95 9.43 -30.23
C GLY A 230 -8.43 8.27 -29.35
N ALA A 231 -7.58 7.75 -28.47
CA ALA A 231 -7.87 6.60 -27.61
C ALA A 231 -8.51 6.98 -26.26
N ILE A 232 -9.02 8.20 -26.10
CA ILE A 232 -9.78 8.58 -24.91
C ILE A 232 -11.13 7.86 -24.95
N SER A 233 -11.39 7.06 -23.92
CA SER A 233 -12.66 6.41 -23.68
C SER A 233 -13.28 6.92 -22.39
N GLY A 234 -14.58 7.21 -22.42
CA GLY A 234 -15.35 7.68 -21.27
C GLY A 234 -15.36 9.21 -21.10
N ASP A 235 -16.31 9.66 -20.27
CA ASP A 235 -16.49 11.06 -19.93
C ASP A 235 -16.10 11.29 -18.47
N PHE A 236 -15.28 12.30 -18.22
CA PHE A 236 -14.95 12.77 -16.87
C PHE A 236 -15.12 14.29 -16.79
N SER A 237 -15.61 14.78 -15.65
CA SER A 237 -16.15 16.15 -15.51
C SER A 237 -15.14 17.26 -15.76
N ASP A 238 -13.86 17.00 -15.49
CA ASP A 238 -12.74 17.94 -15.61
C ASP A 238 -11.91 17.71 -16.89
N ALA A 239 -12.36 16.86 -17.82
CA ALA A 239 -11.65 16.54 -19.05
C ALA A 239 -11.18 17.76 -19.87
N PRO A 240 -12.01 18.79 -20.12
CA PRO A 240 -11.55 19.95 -20.88
C PRO A 240 -10.35 20.67 -20.25
N GLN A 241 -10.34 20.79 -18.92
CA GLN A 241 -9.27 21.44 -18.18
C GLN A 241 -8.01 20.57 -18.16
N ALA A 242 -8.16 19.28 -17.86
CA ALA A 242 -7.04 18.32 -17.84
C ALA A 242 -6.36 18.23 -19.21
N LEU A 243 -7.13 18.13 -20.29
CA LEU A 243 -6.62 18.08 -21.66
C LEU A 243 -5.96 19.38 -22.10
N ALA A 244 -6.49 20.54 -21.68
CA ALA A 244 -5.85 21.83 -21.95
C ALA A 244 -4.46 21.94 -21.28
N ILE A 245 -4.31 21.41 -20.06
CA ILE A 245 -3.02 21.34 -19.37
C ILE A 245 -2.09 20.35 -20.09
N ALA A 246 -2.58 19.14 -20.41
CA ALA A 246 -1.80 18.08 -21.03
C ALA A 246 -1.23 18.47 -22.40
N ARG A 247 -1.96 19.27 -23.20
CA ARG A 247 -1.47 19.79 -24.51
C ARG A 247 -0.14 20.54 -24.41
N ASN A 248 0.17 21.12 -23.25
CA ASN A 248 1.44 21.81 -23.01
C ASN A 248 2.58 20.87 -22.60
N TRP A 249 2.38 19.56 -22.62
CA TRP A 249 3.34 18.52 -22.29
C TRP A 249 3.59 17.63 -23.52
N ASP A 250 4.29 18.18 -24.50
CA ASP A 250 4.80 17.41 -25.63
C ASP A 250 5.94 16.47 -25.18
N LEU A 251 6.33 15.59 -26.10
CA LEU A 251 7.30 14.54 -25.84
C LEU A 251 8.69 15.08 -25.47
N ASP A 252 9.11 16.19 -26.06
CA ASP A 252 10.44 16.78 -25.81
C ASP A 252 10.48 17.42 -24.42
N LYS A 253 9.44 18.15 -24.05
CA LYS A 253 9.29 18.73 -22.72
C LYS A 253 9.24 17.67 -21.63
N VAL A 254 8.49 16.58 -21.84
CA VAL A 254 8.44 15.47 -20.88
C VAL A 254 9.82 14.84 -20.72
N ALA A 255 10.49 14.52 -21.82
CA ALA A 255 11.80 13.90 -21.81
C ALA A 255 12.82 14.76 -21.03
N GLN A 256 12.83 16.07 -21.29
CA GLN A 256 13.67 17.02 -20.56
C GLN A 256 13.31 17.09 -19.07
N PHE A 257 12.03 17.23 -18.74
CA PHE A 257 11.56 17.34 -17.35
C PHE A 257 11.86 16.08 -16.53
N CYS A 258 11.71 14.91 -17.15
CA CYS A 258 11.96 13.63 -16.51
C CYS A 258 13.43 13.22 -16.52
N GLY A 259 14.30 13.93 -17.25
CA GLY A 259 15.68 13.50 -17.46
C GLY A 259 15.77 12.15 -18.20
N LEU A 260 14.80 11.83 -19.04
CA LEU A 260 14.73 10.58 -19.80
C LEU A 260 15.11 10.81 -21.27
N PRO A 261 15.73 9.84 -21.95
CA PRO A 261 15.84 9.87 -23.40
C PRO A 261 14.46 9.95 -24.04
N ARG A 262 14.27 10.89 -24.97
CA ARG A 262 13.01 11.10 -25.68
C ARG A 262 12.40 9.81 -26.24
N GLN A 263 13.25 8.93 -26.80
CA GLN A 263 12.80 7.66 -27.35
C GLN A 263 12.21 6.72 -26.27
N GLN A 264 12.78 6.70 -25.06
CA GLN A 264 12.23 5.86 -23.98
C GLN A 264 10.82 6.31 -23.56
N VAL A 265 10.58 7.63 -23.54
CA VAL A 265 9.24 8.18 -23.27
C VAL A 265 8.28 7.82 -24.41
N ALA A 266 8.72 7.96 -25.66
CA ALA A 266 7.92 7.64 -26.85
C ALA A 266 7.50 6.16 -26.87
N ASP A 267 8.47 5.27 -26.60
CA ASP A 267 8.24 3.83 -26.54
C ASP A 267 7.24 3.50 -25.43
N PHE A 268 7.43 4.05 -24.22
CA PHE A 268 6.52 3.81 -23.10
C PHE A 268 5.09 4.25 -23.41
N TYR A 269 4.91 5.43 -23.99
CA TYR A 269 3.58 5.90 -24.38
C TYR A 269 2.95 5.00 -25.45
N SER A 270 3.74 4.57 -26.43
CA SER A 270 3.26 3.68 -27.48
C SER A 270 2.85 2.31 -26.93
N GLU A 271 3.67 1.74 -26.03
CA GLU A 271 3.36 0.49 -25.32
C GLU A 271 2.09 0.62 -24.46
N PHE A 272 1.93 1.73 -23.74
CA PHE A 272 0.77 1.98 -22.89
C PHE A 272 -0.52 2.13 -23.69
N ILE A 273 -0.50 2.93 -24.77
CA ILE A 273 -1.66 3.16 -25.64
C ILE A 273 -2.07 1.87 -26.38
N ALA A 274 -1.09 1.03 -26.75
CA ALA A 274 -1.36 -0.21 -27.47
C ALA A 274 -1.85 -1.37 -26.58
N ALA A 275 -1.60 -1.31 -25.27
CA ALA A 275 -1.96 -2.38 -24.34
C ALA A 275 -3.47 -2.41 -24.06
N PRO A 276 -4.20 -3.49 -24.42
CA PRO A 276 -5.63 -3.59 -24.14
C PRO A 276 -5.96 -3.58 -22.65
N ARG A 277 -5.09 -4.22 -21.84
CA ARG A 277 -5.19 -4.27 -20.38
C ARG A 277 -3.90 -3.76 -19.77
N ALA A 278 -3.86 -2.48 -19.44
CA ALA A 278 -2.77 -1.85 -18.71
C ALA A 278 -3.16 -1.63 -17.25
N ILE A 279 -2.31 -2.06 -16.32
CA ILE A 279 -2.47 -1.79 -14.89
C ILE A 279 -1.27 -1.03 -14.35
N THR A 280 -1.55 -0.04 -13.50
CA THR A 280 -0.51 0.74 -12.81
C THR A 280 -0.52 0.38 -11.32
N LEU A 281 0.64 0.01 -10.79
CA LEU A 281 0.85 -0.34 -9.39
C LEU A 281 1.85 0.64 -8.78
N TYR A 282 1.48 1.30 -7.68
CA TYR A 282 2.34 2.29 -7.01
C TYR A 282 2.38 2.07 -5.50
N THR A 283 3.43 2.58 -4.84
CA THR A 283 3.57 2.54 -3.38
C THR A 283 4.02 3.90 -2.81
N MET A 284 5.20 3.99 -2.20
CA MET A 284 5.66 5.20 -1.50
C MET A 284 6.55 6.13 -2.33
N GLY A 285 6.87 5.75 -3.56
CA GLY A 285 7.78 6.51 -4.42
C GLY A 285 7.19 7.80 -4.97
#